data_AF-B5I1L6-F1
#
_entry.id   AF-B5I1L6-F1
#
_cell.length_a   1.000
_cell.length_b   1.000
_cell.length_c   1.000
_cell.angle_alpha   90.00
_cell.angle_beta   90.00
_cell.angle_gamma   90.00
#
_symmetry.space_group_name_H-M   'P 1'
#
loop_
_entity.id
_entity.type
_entity.pdbx_description
1 polymer ?
#
loop_
_entity_poly.entity_id
_entity_poly.type
_entity_poly.pdbx_seq_one_letter_code
_entity_poly.pdbx_strand_id
1 'polypeptide(L)'
;MTATIEPTIIEERLPPAAARLSLTPTGSVPGLLDGAWWPRSRDLLREIPTLTDALDACWGRITHVTVNPTHWPVIPRKVPVTGHTVHVGWFAAEQDPSKVILLSYTVGRLDLLVIPPEAEPAAAARLMAAATSPGGIRTAGGLMADEAIRQDAAEAHSREEKWETDGGAASADGAAIGISKFHPRPEEVRTWRPPSPSS
;
A
#
# COMPACT_ATOMS: atom_id res chain seq x y z
N MET A 1 -30.44 -17.82 -46.09
CA MET A 1 -30.71 -18.31 -44.73
C MET A 1 -29.37 -18.39 -44.02
N THR A 2 -29.05 -17.43 -43.17
CA THR A 2 -27.76 -17.35 -42.47
C THR A 2 -28.06 -17.54 -40.99
N ALA A 3 -27.56 -18.63 -40.42
CA ALA A 3 -27.77 -18.98 -39.02
C ALA A 3 -26.86 -18.11 -38.14
N THR A 4 -27.48 -17.30 -37.29
CA THR A 4 -26.81 -16.59 -36.19
C THR A 4 -26.42 -17.63 -35.14
N ILE A 5 -25.12 -17.86 -34.99
CA ILE A 5 -24.56 -18.62 -33.88
C ILE A 5 -24.32 -17.59 -32.77
N GLU A 6 -25.18 -17.61 -31.75
CA GLU A 6 -24.95 -16.88 -30.51
C GLU A 6 -23.72 -17.48 -29.80
N PRO A 7 -22.72 -16.69 -29.41
CA PRO A 7 -21.67 -17.19 -28.55
C PRO A 7 -22.26 -17.37 -27.15
N THR A 8 -22.53 -18.61 -26.78
CA THR A 8 -22.70 -19.02 -25.39
C THR A 8 -21.44 -18.62 -24.63
N ILE A 9 -21.54 -17.55 -23.84
CA ILE A 9 -20.54 -17.19 -22.84
C ILE A 9 -20.60 -18.29 -21.79
N ILE A 10 -19.73 -19.29 -21.93
CA ILE A 10 -19.39 -20.18 -20.84
C ILE A 10 -18.62 -19.29 -19.88
N GLU A 11 -19.30 -18.77 -18.86
CA GLU A 11 -18.68 -18.22 -17.66
C GLU A 11 -17.88 -19.37 -17.04
N GLU A 12 -16.65 -19.52 -17.53
CA GLU A 12 -15.64 -20.42 -17.00
C GLU A 12 -15.44 -20.01 -15.55
N ARG A 13 -16.11 -20.75 -14.66
CA ARG A 13 -16.02 -20.59 -13.21
C ARG A 13 -14.57 -20.89 -12.81
N LEU A 14 -13.73 -19.88 -12.95
CA LEU A 14 -12.34 -19.89 -12.52
C LEU A 14 -12.32 -20.41 -11.07
N PRO A 15 -11.37 -21.31 -10.73
CA PRO A 15 -11.20 -21.73 -9.35
C PRO A 15 -11.03 -20.49 -8.47
N PRO A 16 -11.50 -20.50 -7.21
CA PRO A 16 -11.32 -19.38 -6.30
C PRO A 16 -9.84 -18.99 -6.31
N ALA A 17 -9.54 -17.77 -6.75
CA ALA A 17 -8.16 -17.31 -6.86
C ALA A 17 -7.51 -17.44 -5.48
N ALA A 18 -6.42 -18.21 -5.37
CA ALA A 18 -5.74 -18.44 -4.10
C ALA A 18 -5.38 -17.10 -3.43
N ALA A 19 -5.45 -17.06 -2.10
CA ALA A 19 -5.09 -15.87 -1.33
C ALA A 19 -3.64 -15.47 -1.65
N ARG A 20 -3.41 -14.17 -1.88
CA ARG A 20 -2.06 -13.62 -2.04
C ARG A 20 -1.45 -13.45 -0.65
N LEU A 21 -0.77 -14.49 -0.19
CA LEU A 21 -0.26 -14.62 1.17
C LEU A 21 1.22 -15.00 1.14
N SER A 22 2.02 -14.34 1.97
CA SER A 22 3.42 -14.67 2.23
C SER A 22 3.60 -14.82 3.73
N LEU A 23 4.11 -15.97 4.19
CA LEU A 23 4.30 -16.28 5.60
C LEU A 23 5.78 -16.51 5.90
N THR A 24 6.20 -16.15 7.10
CA THR A 24 7.52 -16.48 7.62
C THR A 24 7.62 -18.00 7.80
N PRO A 25 8.68 -18.66 7.31
CA PRO A 25 8.84 -20.10 7.45
C PRO A 25 8.88 -20.54 8.92
N THR A 26 8.19 -21.64 9.23
CA THR A 26 8.19 -22.25 10.58
C THR A 26 9.62 -22.54 11.04
N GLY A 27 9.96 -22.10 12.26
CA GLY A 27 11.31 -22.26 12.82
C GLY A 27 12.25 -21.07 12.58
N SER A 28 11.80 -20.03 11.88
CA SER A 28 12.53 -18.76 11.79
C SER A 28 12.49 -18.01 13.14
N VAL A 29 13.44 -17.09 13.33
CA VAL A 29 13.44 -16.18 14.50
C VAL A 29 12.12 -15.41 14.53
N PRO A 30 11.35 -15.45 15.63
CA PRO A 30 10.09 -14.73 15.75
C PRO A 30 10.30 -13.23 15.51
N GLY A 31 9.47 -12.66 14.63
CA GLY A 31 9.41 -11.22 14.36
C GLY A 31 8.18 -10.59 14.99
N LEU A 32 8.01 -9.30 14.74
CA LEU A 32 6.79 -8.56 15.09
C LEU A 32 5.62 -8.87 14.14
N LEU A 33 5.92 -9.40 12.96
CA LEU A 33 4.98 -9.85 11.94
C LEU A 33 5.32 -11.28 11.55
N ASP A 34 4.28 -12.09 11.34
CA ASP A 34 4.38 -13.48 10.90
C ASP A 34 4.22 -13.60 9.36
N GLY A 35 3.86 -12.50 8.70
CA GLY A 35 3.80 -12.43 7.25
C GLY A 35 3.02 -11.25 6.71
N ALA A 36 2.64 -11.34 5.44
CA ALA A 36 1.85 -10.34 4.73
C ALA A 36 0.73 -10.98 3.90
N TRP A 37 -0.38 -10.28 3.86
CA TRP A 37 -1.56 -10.62 3.10
C TRP A 37 -1.93 -9.44 2.19
N TRP A 38 -2.11 -9.71 0.90
CA TRP A 38 -2.55 -8.73 -0.10
C TRP A 38 -3.97 -9.06 -0.57
N PRO A 39 -5.01 -8.54 0.09
CA PRO A 39 -6.39 -8.68 -0.35
C PRO A 39 -6.57 -8.25 -1.82
N ARG A 40 -7.54 -8.87 -2.49
CA ARG A 40 -7.97 -8.42 -3.82
C ARG A 40 -8.97 -7.27 -3.72
N SER A 41 -9.71 -7.20 -2.62
CA SER A 41 -10.76 -6.24 -2.36
C SER A 41 -10.85 -5.89 -0.87
N ARG A 42 -11.53 -4.80 -0.54
CA ARG A 42 -11.81 -4.40 0.85
C ARG A 42 -13.07 -5.09 1.42
N ASP A 43 -13.51 -6.19 0.81
CA ASP A 43 -14.71 -6.94 1.20
C ASP A 43 -14.34 -8.19 2.02
N LEU A 44 -14.38 -8.05 3.35
CA LEU A 44 -14.04 -9.13 4.27
C LEU A 44 -14.91 -10.39 4.10
N LEU A 45 -16.15 -10.28 3.62
CA LEU A 45 -16.98 -11.46 3.40
C LEU A 45 -16.44 -12.37 2.30
N ARG A 46 -15.77 -11.79 1.30
CA ARG A 46 -15.17 -12.52 0.18
C ARG A 46 -13.74 -12.93 0.45
N GLU A 47 -13.01 -12.07 1.13
CA GLU A 47 -11.58 -12.26 1.38
C GLU A 47 -11.27 -13.27 2.49
N ILE A 48 -12.05 -13.27 3.59
CA ILE A 48 -11.80 -14.15 4.74
C ILE A 48 -11.88 -15.64 4.39
N PRO A 49 -12.87 -16.14 3.62
CA PRO A 49 -12.92 -17.54 3.22
C PRO A 49 -11.65 -17.98 2.47
N THR A 50 -11.21 -17.18 1.49
CA THR A 50 -10.02 -17.47 0.70
C THR A 50 -8.75 -17.43 1.55
N LEU A 51 -8.67 -16.49 2.49
CA LEU A 51 -7.57 -16.41 3.45
C LEU A 51 -7.54 -17.64 4.38
N THR A 52 -8.69 -18.07 4.90
CA THR A 52 -8.75 -19.26 5.76
C THR A 52 -8.43 -20.54 5.01
N ASP A 53 -8.88 -20.70 3.77
CA ASP A 53 -8.59 -21.89 2.96
C ASP A 53 -7.08 -22.01 2.69
N ALA A 54 -6.40 -20.89 2.46
CA ALA A 54 -4.94 -20.86 2.27
C ALA A 54 -4.16 -21.17 3.57
N LEU A 55 -4.74 -20.86 4.73
CA LEU A 55 -4.12 -21.07 6.04
C LEU A 55 -4.45 -22.44 6.66
N ASP A 56 -5.51 -23.10 6.23
CA ASP A 56 -6.00 -24.34 6.85
C ASP A 56 -4.91 -25.44 6.86
N ALA A 57 -4.13 -25.56 5.78
CA ALA A 57 -3.08 -26.56 5.64
C ALA A 57 -1.86 -26.32 6.56
N CYS A 58 -1.55 -25.07 6.91
CA CYS A 58 -0.30 -24.72 7.60
C CYS A 58 -0.48 -24.18 9.02
N TRP A 59 -1.60 -23.50 9.30
CA TRP A 59 -1.93 -22.89 10.60
C TRP A 59 -3.19 -23.47 11.25
N GLY A 60 -3.86 -24.38 10.53
CA GLY A 60 -5.09 -25.02 10.97
C GLY A 60 -6.27 -24.06 10.98
N ARG A 61 -7.28 -24.42 11.78
CA ARG A 61 -8.57 -23.75 11.78
C ARG A 61 -8.50 -22.38 12.45
N ILE A 62 -8.56 -21.32 11.64
CA ILE A 62 -8.73 -19.94 12.11
C ILE A 62 -10.14 -19.74 12.65
N THR A 63 -10.29 -19.22 13.88
CA THR A 63 -11.59 -19.00 14.51
C THR A 63 -11.94 -17.53 14.69
N HIS A 64 -10.92 -16.67 14.84
CA HIS A 64 -11.10 -15.23 14.97
C HIS A 64 -10.16 -14.47 14.03
N VAL A 65 -10.67 -13.37 13.50
CA VAL A 65 -9.90 -12.40 12.72
C VAL A 65 -10.20 -11.02 13.27
N THR A 66 -9.16 -10.23 13.49
CA THR A 66 -9.29 -8.89 14.07
C THR A 66 -8.63 -7.88 13.15
N VAL A 67 -9.40 -6.88 12.74
CA VAL A 67 -8.97 -5.86 11.78
C VAL A 67 -9.10 -4.45 12.38
N ASN A 68 -8.35 -3.47 11.87
CA ASN A 68 -8.61 -2.07 12.19
C ASN A 68 -9.62 -1.47 11.19
N PRO A 69 -10.71 -0.81 11.63
CA PRO A 69 -11.77 -0.33 10.75
C PRO A 69 -11.37 0.76 9.73
N THR A 70 -10.19 1.37 9.86
CA THR A 70 -9.72 2.50 9.03
C THR A 70 -9.77 2.18 7.53
N HIS A 71 -9.40 0.96 7.13
CA HIS A 71 -9.33 0.56 5.72
C HIS A 71 -10.46 -0.38 5.28
N TRP A 72 -11.35 -0.78 6.19
CA TRP A 72 -12.43 -1.74 5.91
C TRP A 72 -13.79 -1.06 5.98
N PRO A 73 -14.46 -0.81 4.84
CA PRO A 73 -15.72 -0.07 4.81
C PRO A 73 -16.86 -0.83 5.50
N VAL A 74 -16.83 -2.16 5.45
CA VAL A 74 -17.81 -3.03 6.09
C VAL A 74 -17.07 -4.13 6.85
N ILE A 75 -17.38 -4.26 8.14
CA ILE A 75 -16.81 -5.30 9.00
C ILE A 75 -17.95 -6.22 9.44
N PRO A 76 -18.16 -7.37 8.78
CA PRO A 76 -19.14 -8.34 9.24
C PRO A 76 -18.71 -8.84 10.63
N ARG A 77 -19.65 -9.21 11.50
CA ARG A 77 -19.28 -9.81 12.81
C ARG A 77 -18.92 -11.29 12.70
N LYS A 78 -19.43 -11.95 11.66
CA LYS A 78 -19.30 -13.39 11.41
C LYS A 78 -19.20 -13.61 9.91
N VAL A 79 -18.25 -14.44 9.49
CA VAL A 79 -18.07 -14.83 8.09
C VAL A 79 -18.15 -16.35 7.99
N PRO A 80 -19.06 -16.92 7.18
CA PRO A 80 -19.08 -18.35 6.93
C PRO A 80 -17.87 -18.73 6.07
N VAL A 81 -17.14 -19.76 6.47
CA VAL A 81 -16.01 -20.33 5.73
C VAL A 81 -16.22 -21.84 5.59
N THR A 82 -15.32 -22.52 4.89
CA THR A 82 -15.42 -23.96 4.63
C THR A 82 -15.41 -24.75 5.94
N GLY A 83 -16.60 -25.18 6.39
CA GLY A 83 -16.77 -26.05 7.55
C GLY A 83 -16.81 -25.36 8.93
N HIS A 84 -16.80 -24.03 9.03
CA HIS A 84 -17.06 -23.28 10.28
C HIS A 84 -17.39 -21.80 10.02
N THR A 85 -17.57 -21.04 11.09
CA THR A 85 -17.73 -19.58 11.05
C THR A 85 -16.52 -18.93 11.70
N VAL A 86 -15.96 -17.92 11.02
CA VAL A 86 -14.92 -17.05 11.57
C VAL A 86 -15.59 -15.84 12.19
N HIS A 87 -15.21 -15.53 13.42
CA HIS A 87 -15.63 -14.31 14.10
C HIS A 87 -14.71 -13.17 13.70
N VAL A 88 -15.28 -12.07 13.25
CA VAL A 88 -14.51 -10.90 12.85
C VAL A 88 -14.73 -9.78 13.87
N GLY A 89 -13.65 -9.46 14.58
CA GLY A 89 -13.57 -8.37 15.54
C GLY A 89 -12.85 -7.15 14.95
N TRP A 90 -12.93 -6.03 15.65
CA TRP A 90 -12.18 -4.84 15.27
C TRP A 90 -11.74 -4.03 16.49
N PHE A 91 -10.57 -3.40 16.37
CA PHE A 91 -10.06 -2.43 17.34
C PHE A 91 -9.56 -1.21 16.59
N ALA A 92 -10.09 -0.03 16.92
CA ALA A 92 -9.73 1.21 16.22
C ALA A 92 -8.51 1.91 16.82
N ALA A 93 -8.41 1.94 18.16
CA ALA A 93 -7.44 2.78 18.87
C ALA A 93 -6.06 2.13 19.05
N GLU A 94 -6.00 0.85 19.44
CA GLU A 94 -4.71 0.18 19.71
C GLU A 94 -4.12 -0.61 18.53
N GLN A 95 -4.90 -0.89 17.49
CA GLN A 95 -4.46 -1.73 16.38
C GLN A 95 -3.94 -0.89 15.22
N ASP A 96 -2.83 -1.30 14.62
CA ASP A 96 -2.31 -0.70 13.40
C ASP A 96 -3.30 -0.85 12.22
N PRO A 97 -3.60 0.21 11.45
CA PRO A 97 -4.51 0.19 10.29
C PRO A 97 -4.19 -0.88 9.24
N SER A 98 -2.91 -1.20 9.08
CA SER A 98 -2.41 -2.16 8.10
C SER A 98 -2.04 -3.48 8.75
N LYS A 99 -2.51 -3.77 9.97
CA LYS A 99 -2.32 -5.08 10.62
C LYS A 99 -3.63 -5.83 10.73
N VAL A 100 -3.58 -7.13 10.47
CA VAL A 100 -4.65 -8.09 10.78
C VAL A 100 -4.10 -9.18 11.68
N ILE A 101 -4.89 -9.53 12.69
CA ILE A 101 -4.55 -10.56 13.67
C ILE A 101 -5.49 -11.74 13.45
N LEU A 102 -4.96 -12.92 13.23
CA LEU A 102 -5.73 -14.16 13.13
C LEU A 102 -5.43 -15.03 14.35
N LEU A 103 -6.46 -15.69 14.88
CA LEU A 103 -6.33 -16.62 15.99
C LEU A 103 -6.78 -18.02 15.56
N SER A 104 -5.91 -18.98 15.81
CA SER A 104 -6.12 -20.41 15.70
C SER A 104 -6.03 -21.03 17.10
N TYR A 105 -6.93 -21.96 17.43
CA TYR A 105 -6.84 -22.69 18.71
C TYR A 105 -5.67 -23.68 18.74
N THR A 106 -5.16 -24.10 17.57
CA THR A 106 -4.10 -25.11 17.48
C THR A 106 -2.70 -24.49 17.43
N VAL A 107 -2.53 -23.41 16.66
CA VAL A 107 -1.21 -22.79 16.41
C VAL A 107 -1.03 -21.46 17.14
N GLY A 108 -2.13 -20.82 17.57
CA GLY A 108 -2.08 -19.58 18.33
C GLY A 108 -2.36 -18.35 17.48
N ARG A 109 -1.56 -17.30 17.66
CA ARG A 109 -1.76 -15.98 17.06
C ARG A 109 -0.87 -15.78 15.84
N LEU A 110 -1.44 -15.18 14.80
CA LEU A 110 -0.78 -14.83 13.55
C LEU A 110 -1.00 -13.34 13.26
N ASP A 111 0.07 -12.55 13.26
CA ASP A 111 0.07 -11.12 12.96
C ASP A 111 0.52 -10.86 11.51
N LEU A 112 -0.41 -10.44 10.65
CA LEU A 112 -0.16 -10.19 9.23
C LEU A 112 -0.19 -8.70 8.89
N LEU A 113 0.73 -8.28 8.02
CA LEU A 113 0.63 -7.01 7.29
C LEU A 113 -0.45 -7.11 6.22
N VAL A 114 -1.42 -6.20 6.21
CA VAL A 114 -2.40 -6.03 5.13
C VAL A 114 -1.87 -5.02 4.13
N ILE A 115 -1.72 -5.45 2.89
CA ILE A 115 -1.35 -4.58 1.77
C ILE A 115 -2.62 -4.08 1.09
N PRO A 116 -2.82 -2.77 0.88
CA PRO A 116 -3.98 -2.26 0.16
C PRO A 116 -4.13 -2.92 -1.22
N PRO A 117 -5.35 -3.26 -1.66
CA PRO A 117 -5.56 -3.84 -2.98
C PRO A 117 -5.13 -2.89 -4.11
N GLU A 118 -5.10 -1.58 -3.84
CA GLU A 118 -4.66 -0.54 -4.76
C GLU A 118 -3.13 -0.40 -4.85
N ALA A 119 -2.37 -1.11 -3.99
CA ALA A 119 -0.93 -1.06 -4.02
C ALA A 119 -0.37 -1.62 -5.35
N GLU A 120 0.65 -0.95 -5.87
CA GLU A 120 1.35 -1.37 -7.08
C GLU A 120 2.03 -2.75 -6.84
N PRO A 121 2.03 -3.67 -7.83
CA PRO A 121 2.55 -5.02 -7.64
C PRO A 121 4.00 -5.11 -7.12
N ALA A 122 4.91 -4.25 -7.57
CA ALA A 122 6.28 -4.23 -7.08
C ALA A 122 6.37 -3.70 -5.63
N ALA A 123 5.56 -2.69 -5.26
CA ALA A 123 5.41 -2.25 -3.87
C ALA A 123 4.86 -3.38 -2.98
N ALA A 124 3.82 -4.07 -3.44
CA ALA A 124 3.26 -5.22 -2.72
C ALA A 124 4.30 -6.34 -2.54
N ALA A 125 5.08 -6.66 -3.57
CA ALA A 125 6.14 -7.67 -3.49
C ALA A 125 7.24 -7.28 -2.48
N ARG A 126 7.65 -6.00 -2.45
CA ARG A 126 8.61 -5.49 -1.46
C ARG A 126 8.06 -5.58 -0.03
N LEU A 127 6.82 -5.15 0.18
CA LEU A 127 6.15 -5.23 1.48
C LEU A 127 5.99 -6.67 1.96
N MET A 128 5.63 -7.59 1.06
CA MET A 128 5.56 -9.02 1.39
C MET A 128 6.91 -9.58 1.82
N ALA A 129 7.98 -9.26 1.09
CA ALA A 129 9.33 -9.72 1.44
C ALA A 129 9.82 -9.12 2.76
N ALA A 130 9.51 -7.84 3.02
CA ALA A 130 9.89 -7.17 4.26
C ALA A 130 9.12 -7.75 5.47
N ALA A 131 7.85 -8.09 5.30
CA ALA A 131 7.02 -8.67 6.37
C ALA A 131 7.40 -10.11 6.72
N THR A 132 7.97 -10.88 5.78
CA THR A 132 8.44 -12.25 6.03
C THR A 132 9.92 -12.34 6.42
N SER A 133 10.56 -11.20 6.73
CA SER A 133 11.96 -11.16 7.14
C SER A 133 12.12 -11.75 8.56
N PRO A 134 12.95 -12.80 8.75
CA PRO A 134 13.17 -13.40 10.06
C PRO A 134 13.67 -12.38 11.09
N GLY A 135 13.06 -12.36 12.29
CA GLY A 135 13.42 -11.42 13.35
C GLY A 135 13.11 -9.95 13.03
N GLY A 136 12.23 -9.68 12.06
CA GLY A 136 11.82 -8.31 11.71
C GLY A 136 11.18 -7.58 12.89
N ILE A 137 11.71 -6.41 13.25
CA ILE A 137 11.19 -5.55 14.35
C ILE A 137 10.23 -4.45 13.87
N ARG A 138 9.94 -4.40 12.57
CA ARG A 138 9.10 -3.35 11.98
C ARG A 138 7.62 -3.67 12.17
N THR A 139 6.86 -2.66 12.59
CA THR A 139 5.39 -2.74 12.64
C THR A 139 4.80 -2.71 11.23
N ALA A 140 3.56 -3.13 11.09
CA ALA A 140 2.85 -3.07 9.81
C ALA A 140 2.80 -1.63 9.24
N GLY A 141 2.43 -0.65 10.06
CA GLY A 141 2.42 0.76 9.70
C GLY A 141 3.81 1.33 9.46
N GLY A 142 4.84 0.81 10.15
CA GLY A 142 6.22 1.17 9.87
C GLY A 142 6.67 0.75 8.47
N LEU A 143 6.37 -0.49 8.07
CA LEU A 143 6.64 -0.96 6.71
C LEU A 143 5.87 -0.16 5.65
N MET A 144 4.62 0.20 5.94
CA MET A 144 3.81 1.04 5.07
C MET A 144 4.36 2.46 4.92
N ALA A 145 4.78 3.07 6.02
CA ALA A 145 5.39 4.40 6.02
C ALA A 145 6.71 4.41 5.24
N ASP A 146 7.56 3.39 5.45
CA ASP A 146 8.82 3.23 4.71
C ASP A 146 8.56 3.09 3.21
N GLU A 147 7.51 2.37 2.80
CA GLU A 147 7.16 2.22 1.38
C GLU A 147 6.58 3.51 0.79
N ALA A 148 5.73 4.24 1.53
CA ALA A 148 5.21 5.53 1.08
C ALA A 148 6.34 6.54 0.82
N ILE A 149 7.35 6.58 1.69
CA ILE A 149 8.55 7.42 1.49
C ILE A 149 9.31 7.02 0.22
N ARG A 150 9.41 5.71 -0.07
CA ARG A 150 10.05 5.24 -1.32
C ARG A 150 9.27 5.64 -2.56
N GLN A 151 7.95 5.57 -2.51
CA GLN A 151 7.09 5.95 -3.63
C GLN A 151 7.21 7.44 -3.94
N ASP A 152 7.18 8.31 -2.91
CA ASP A 152 7.37 9.75 -3.08
C ASP A 152 8.73 10.09 -3.70
N ALA A 153 9.81 9.44 -3.25
CA ALA A 153 11.13 9.63 -3.83
C ALA A 153 11.22 9.17 -5.30
N ALA A 154 10.56 8.05 -5.65
CA ALA A 154 10.52 7.55 -7.02
C ALA A 154 9.68 8.45 -7.95
N GLU A 155 8.59 9.02 -7.45
CA GLU A 155 7.77 10.00 -8.18
C GLU A 155 8.53 11.31 -8.40
N ALA A 156 9.29 11.78 -7.40
CA ALA A 156 10.15 12.95 -7.52
C ALA A 156 11.21 12.75 -8.62
N HIS A 157 11.91 11.61 -8.60
CA HIS A 157 12.90 11.27 -9.62
C HIS A 157 12.26 11.20 -11.02
N SER A 158 11.12 10.52 -11.14
CA SER A 158 10.39 10.39 -12.41
C SER A 158 9.93 11.75 -12.95
N ARG A 159 9.52 12.66 -12.06
CA ARG A 159 9.15 14.02 -12.41
C ARG A 159 10.36 14.78 -12.96
N GLU A 160 11.51 14.71 -12.31
CA GLU A 160 12.77 15.35 -12.72
C GLU A 160 13.23 14.88 -14.11
N GLU A 161 13.25 13.57 -14.37
CA GLU A 161 13.59 12.99 -15.68
C GLU A 161 12.63 13.45 -16.80
N LYS A 162 11.35 13.62 -16.46
CA LYS A 162 10.36 14.15 -17.39
C LYS A 162 10.58 15.63 -17.72
N TRP A 163 11.04 16.45 -16.78
CA TRP A 163 11.38 17.87 -17.04
C TRP A 163 12.60 18.02 -17.95
N GLU A 164 13.56 17.09 -17.91
CA GLU A 164 14.70 17.09 -18.85
C GLU A 164 14.29 16.76 -20.30
N THR A 165 13.14 16.12 -20.49
CA THR A 165 12.67 15.68 -21.83
C THR A 165 11.84 16.75 -22.56
N ASP A 166 11.28 17.75 -21.87
CA ASP A 166 10.47 18.83 -22.48
C ASP A 166 11.28 20.13 -22.76
N GLY A 167 12.58 20.10 -22.50
CA GLY A 167 13.49 21.24 -22.69
C GLY A 167 13.97 21.44 -24.13
N GLY A 168 13.09 21.79 -25.06
CA GLY A 168 13.47 22.31 -26.39
C GLY A 168 12.26 22.71 -27.24
N ALA A 169 12.09 23.94 -27.75
CA ALA A 169 13.10 24.86 -28.25
C ALA A 169 12.72 26.34 -27.99
N ALA A 170 13.69 27.14 -27.53
CA ALA A 170 13.68 28.55 -27.84
C ALA A 170 13.83 28.67 -29.37
N SER A 171 12.84 29.28 -30.04
CA SER A 171 12.96 29.66 -31.44
C SER A 171 14.17 30.56 -31.60
N ALA A 172 15.23 29.99 -32.18
CA ALA A 172 16.24 30.76 -32.87
C ALA A 172 15.61 31.21 -34.19
N ASP A 173 14.99 32.39 -34.18
CA ASP A 173 14.88 33.17 -35.40
C ASP A 173 15.64 34.48 -35.20
N GLY A 174 16.83 34.51 -35.79
CA GLY A 174 17.70 35.66 -35.79
C GLY A 174 17.29 36.61 -36.90
N ALA A 175 16.80 37.78 -36.52
CA ALA A 175 16.79 38.95 -37.39
C ALA A 175 17.28 40.19 -36.61
N ALA A 176 18.58 40.43 -36.74
CA ALA A 176 19.16 41.71 -37.09
C ALA A 176 18.88 42.95 -36.21
N ILE A 177 19.94 43.33 -35.47
CA ILE A 177 20.51 44.68 -35.27
C ILE A 177 19.59 45.85 -34.83
N GLY A 178 19.84 46.28 -33.60
CA GLY A 178 19.44 47.60 -33.08
C GLY A 178 20.16 47.92 -31.78
N ILE A 179 21.44 48.29 -31.88
CA ILE A 179 22.22 48.88 -30.78
C ILE A 179 21.50 50.12 -30.25
N SER A 180 21.08 50.12 -28.98
CA SER A 180 20.95 51.37 -28.23
C SER A 180 21.27 51.20 -26.76
N LYS A 181 22.23 52.02 -26.37
CA LYS A 181 23.00 52.07 -25.14
C LYS A 181 22.22 52.86 -24.11
N PHE A 182 21.86 52.28 -22.95
CA PHE A 182 21.55 53.08 -21.76
C PHE A 182 21.73 52.29 -20.45
N HIS A 183 22.73 52.69 -19.68
CA HIS A 183 22.87 52.53 -18.23
C HIS A 183 23.51 53.85 -17.74
N PRO A 184 23.41 54.26 -16.46
CA PRO A 184 22.70 53.66 -15.32
C PRO A 184 21.88 54.68 -14.50
N ARG A 185 21.15 54.24 -13.45
CA ARG A 185 21.17 54.93 -12.13
C ARG A 185 20.75 53.98 -10.98
N PRO A 186 21.45 54.04 -9.82
CA PRO A 186 21.14 53.26 -8.62
C PRO A 186 20.51 54.11 -7.50
N GLU A 187 19.41 53.65 -6.91
CA GLU A 187 18.90 53.97 -5.57
C GLU A 187 17.78 52.96 -5.29
N GLU A 188 17.59 52.35 -4.13
CA GLU A 188 17.73 52.88 -2.78
C GLU A 188 17.94 51.70 -1.80
N VAL A 189 19.03 51.80 -1.03
CA VAL A 189 19.31 50.96 0.13
C VAL A 189 18.29 51.28 1.23
N ARG A 190 17.33 50.39 1.45
CA ARG A 190 16.45 50.45 2.63
C ARG A 190 17.27 50.13 3.87
N THR A 191 17.66 51.18 4.58
CA THR A 191 18.29 51.12 5.89
C THR A 191 17.29 50.57 6.91
N TRP A 192 17.61 49.41 7.50
CA TRP A 192 16.88 48.86 8.64
C TRP A 192 17.31 49.60 9.92
N ARG A 193 16.34 50.17 10.64
CA ARG A 193 16.53 50.85 11.93
C ARG A 193 16.00 49.93 13.06
N PRO A 194 16.80 49.57 14.08
CA PRO A 194 16.30 48.87 15.25
C PRO A 194 15.54 49.83 16.20
N PRO A 195 14.51 49.36 16.92
CA PRO A 195 13.85 50.16 17.94
C PRO A 195 14.71 50.30 19.22
N SER A 196 14.72 51.50 19.80
CA SER A 196 15.33 51.80 21.11
C SER A 196 14.47 51.22 22.26
N PRO A 197 15.08 50.88 23.41
CA PRO A 197 14.40 50.23 24.53
C PRO A 197 13.62 51.21 25.39
N SER A 198 12.46 50.79 25.91
CA SER A 198 11.75 51.45 27.01
C SER A 198 11.84 50.58 28.27
N SER A 199 12.38 51.21 29.33
CA SER A 199 12.31 50.97 30.78
C SER A 199 12.31 49.56 31.35
#